data_AF-A0A846CFY3-F1
#
_entry.id   AF-A0A846CFY3-F1
#
_cell.length_a   1.000
_cell.length_b   1.000
_cell.length_c   1.000
_cell.angle_alpha   90.00
_cell.angle_beta   90.00
_cell.angle_gamma   90.00
#
_symmetry.space_group_name_H-M   'P 1'
#
loop_
_entity.id
_entity.type
_entity.pdbx_description
1 polymer ?
#
loop_
_entity_poly.entity_id
_entity_poly.type
_entity_poly.pdbx_seq_one_letter_code
_entity_poly.pdbx_strand_id
1 'polypeptide(L)'
;KASLERAFQEMSLIELKTDIDFDNFEEMVCYCRGDIYQTYSFKKFFRKIEKKIDVFERVALLIKCKDKKDAHTCDNSLEEPNLIPSKIYISLYKNIPKNDIEFLFPNVKVSMTLKDRLMLVVPAIGAAVPIAWRILPQLLLIIGVIVFLVLGPSYVEKLNLRANPEDVRNMTGILLASSSLLISLGGFCFKQYSKYKTKQIKFQKQVTDTLFFKNIANNSGVFQTLIDDAEEEECKEIILVYYHLLTSNTSLTPEQLDDKIEAWMEQNFDTKIDFEINGSLNNLTKIKGKIVRDGEDEDEVSEIPLLTYNQNGCCQILPLNDAKQLIDYIWNNAFNYA
;
A
#
# COMPACT_ATOMS: atom_id res chain seq x y z
N LYS A 1 -15.35 12.74 -1.17
CA LYS A 1 -15.76 12.12 -2.45
C LYS A 1 -15.13 12.82 -3.68
N ALA A 2 -15.43 14.09 -3.96
CA ALA A 2 -14.92 14.81 -5.14
C ALA A 2 -13.38 15.01 -5.24
N SER A 3 -12.66 15.05 -4.11
CA SER A 3 -11.19 15.10 -4.11
C SER A 3 -10.53 13.74 -4.37
N LEU A 4 -11.21 12.65 -4.01
CA LEU A 4 -10.77 11.28 -4.30
C LEU A 4 -11.02 10.96 -5.78
N GLU A 5 -12.20 11.32 -6.30
CA GLU A 5 -12.56 11.12 -7.71
C GLU A 5 -11.60 11.79 -8.71
N ARG A 6 -11.02 12.95 -8.35
CA ARG A 6 -10.01 13.64 -9.17
C ARG A 6 -8.64 12.96 -9.15
N ALA A 7 -8.25 12.31 -8.05
CA ALA A 7 -6.99 11.59 -7.95
C ALA A 7 -6.95 10.34 -8.85
N PHE A 8 -8.11 9.87 -9.35
CA PHE A 8 -8.23 8.64 -10.14
C PHE A 8 -8.02 8.84 -11.66
N GLN A 9 -7.72 10.05 -12.15
CA GLN A 9 -7.68 10.35 -13.59
C GLN A 9 -6.28 10.38 -14.22
N GLU A 10 -5.19 10.22 -13.45
CA GLU A 10 -3.82 10.28 -13.98
C GLU A 10 -3.01 8.99 -13.76
N MET A 11 -1.87 8.87 -14.48
CA MET A 11 -1.11 7.62 -14.61
C MET A 11 -0.67 7.01 -13.26
N SER A 12 -1.28 5.87 -12.90
CA SER A 12 -0.92 5.01 -11.77
C SER A 12 0.44 4.31 -11.96
N LEU A 13 1.11 4.00 -10.84
CA LEU A 13 2.31 3.15 -10.82
C LEU A 13 1.99 1.68 -11.10
N ILE A 14 0.78 1.29 -10.73
CA ILE A 14 0.22 -0.03 -10.95
C ILE A 14 -0.78 0.11 -12.11
N GLU A 15 -0.35 -0.19 -13.35
CA GLU A 15 -1.24 -0.18 -14.53
C GLU A 15 -2.33 -1.27 -14.43
N LEU A 16 -3.33 -1.10 -13.56
CA LEU A 16 -4.46 -2.02 -13.36
C LEU A 16 -5.77 -1.23 -13.38
N LYS A 17 -6.84 -1.89 -13.82
CA LYS A 17 -8.18 -1.32 -13.72
C LYS A 17 -8.80 -1.81 -12.42
N THR A 18 -9.04 -0.86 -11.54
CA THR A 18 -9.76 -0.99 -10.28
C THR A 18 -11.26 -0.76 -10.50
N ASP A 19 -12.05 -1.39 -9.65
CA ASP A 19 -13.47 -1.12 -9.50
C ASP A 19 -13.77 -1.17 -8.00
N ILE A 20 -14.24 -0.05 -7.44
CA ILE A 20 -14.54 0.10 -6.01
C ILE A 20 -16.02 0.37 -5.89
N ASP A 21 -16.69 -0.53 -5.18
CA ASP A 21 -18.08 -0.34 -4.81
C ASP A 21 -18.15 0.44 -3.49
N PHE A 22 -18.27 1.77 -3.61
CA PHE A 22 -18.36 2.67 -2.46
C PHE A 22 -19.68 2.54 -1.70
N ASP A 23 -20.69 1.87 -2.26
CA ASP A 23 -22.01 1.75 -1.63
C ASP A 23 -22.00 0.80 -0.42
N ASN A 24 -20.95 0.00 -0.28
CA ASN A 24 -20.75 -0.91 0.87
C ASN A 24 -20.27 -0.21 2.15
N PHE A 25 -19.82 1.05 2.05
CA PHE A 25 -19.27 1.80 3.19
C PHE A 25 -20.30 2.80 3.72
N GLU A 26 -20.50 2.80 5.03
CA GLU A 26 -21.36 3.76 5.71
C GLU A 26 -20.64 5.10 5.84
N GLU A 27 -19.38 5.04 6.27
CA GLU A 27 -18.51 6.19 6.44
C GLU A 27 -17.09 5.83 6.02
N MET A 28 -16.43 6.79 5.40
CA MET A 28 -15.06 6.63 4.94
C MET A 28 -14.31 7.96 5.09
N VAL A 29 -13.23 7.93 5.85
CA VAL A 29 -12.37 9.09 6.08
C VAL A 29 -10.96 8.71 5.62
N CYS A 30 -10.41 9.53 4.73
CA CYS A 30 -9.04 9.39 4.24
C CYS A 30 -8.29 10.68 4.55
N TYR A 31 -7.22 10.55 5.34
CA TYR A 31 -6.31 11.65 5.64
C TYR A 31 -4.96 11.37 4.98
N CYS A 32 -4.43 12.36 4.28
CA CYS A 32 -3.15 12.26 3.58
C CYS A 32 -2.21 13.37 4.05
N ARG A 33 -0.93 13.04 4.27
CA ARG A 33 0.14 13.99 4.62
C ARG A 33 1.35 13.75 3.72
N GLY A 34 2.10 14.83 3.46
CA GLY A 34 3.34 14.79 2.67
C GLY A 34 3.04 14.65 1.18
N ASP A 35 2.55 15.74 0.58
CA ASP A 35 2.32 15.84 -0.86
C ASP A 35 3.66 16.15 -1.55
N ILE A 36 4.36 15.08 -1.98
CA ILE A 36 5.72 15.19 -2.51
C ILE A 36 5.87 14.49 -3.86
N TYR A 37 6.84 14.98 -4.64
CA TYR A 37 7.29 14.30 -5.85
C TYR A 37 8.42 13.32 -5.53
N GLN A 38 8.19 12.04 -5.75
CA GLN A 38 9.22 11.01 -5.63
C GLN A 38 9.65 10.52 -7.02
N THR A 39 10.96 10.48 -7.25
CA THR A 39 11.51 9.99 -8.52
C THR A 39 11.75 8.49 -8.45
N TYR A 40 11.07 7.73 -9.31
CA TYR A 40 11.26 6.29 -9.42
C TYR A 40 12.04 5.97 -10.71
N SER A 41 13.09 5.15 -10.57
CA SER A 41 13.87 4.64 -11.71
C SER A 41 13.34 3.27 -12.14
N PHE A 42 12.79 3.20 -13.35
CA PHE A 42 12.36 1.95 -13.97
C PHE A 42 13.38 1.49 -15.02
N LYS A 43 13.73 0.20 -15.01
CA LYS A 43 14.50 -0.39 -16.11
C LYS A 43 13.54 -0.86 -17.20
N LYS A 44 13.49 -0.14 -18.33
CA LYS A 44 12.78 -0.58 -19.52
C LYS A 44 13.80 -1.15 -20.51
N PHE A 45 13.75 -2.48 -20.70
CA PHE A 45 14.67 -3.24 -21.55
C PHE A 45 16.13 -3.11 -21.09
N PHE A 46 16.85 -2.08 -21.55
CA PHE A 46 18.23 -1.78 -21.15
C PHE A 46 18.45 -0.33 -20.70
N ARG A 47 17.42 0.53 -20.71
CA ARG A 47 17.54 1.94 -20.31
C ARG A 47 16.83 2.16 -18.98
N LYS A 48 17.52 2.85 -18.06
CA LYS A 48 16.88 3.40 -16.86
C LYS A 48 16.11 4.64 -17.28
N ILE A 49 14.83 4.67 -16.95
CA ILE A 49 13.93 5.79 -17.17
C ILE A 49 13.53 6.28 -15.79
N GLU A 50 13.81 7.53 -15.50
CA GLU A 50 13.36 8.20 -14.29
C GLU A 50 12.00 8.83 -14.55
N LYS A 51 11.04 8.57 -13.67
CA LYS A 51 9.71 9.17 -13.72
C LYS A 51 9.42 9.81 -12.37
N LYS A 52 9.03 11.08 -12.38
CA LYS A 52 8.50 11.77 -11.19
C LYS A 52 7.06 11.35 -10.98
N ILE A 53 6.74 10.96 -9.77
CA ILE A 53 5.44 10.42 -9.40
C ILE A 53 5.00 11.11 -8.12
N ASP A 54 3.73 11.47 -8.12
CA ASP A 54 3.11 12.17 -7.02
C ASP A 54 2.73 11.17 -5.92
N VAL A 55 3.23 11.38 -4.71
CA VAL A 55 3.17 10.41 -3.60
C VAL A 55 2.75 11.11 -2.32
N PHE A 56 1.84 10.48 -1.58
CA PHE A 56 1.56 10.79 -0.19
C PHE A 56 2.51 10.02 0.73
N GLU A 57 3.29 10.72 1.54
CA GLU A 57 4.22 10.12 2.50
C GLU A 57 3.50 9.30 3.57
N ARG A 58 2.32 9.77 4.00
CA ARG A 58 1.45 9.09 4.97
C ARG A 58 0.00 9.14 4.50
N VAL A 59 -0.69 8.00 4.58
CA VAL A 59 -2.13 7.90 4.34
C VAL A 59 -2.77 7.13 5.49
N ALA A 60 -3.69 7.78 6.20
CA ALA A 60 -4.53 7.16 7.21
C ALA A 60 -5.94 6.96 6.65
N LEU A 61 -6.43 5.74 6.72
CA LEU A 61 -7.71 5.32 6.16
C LEU A 61 -8.58 4.74 7.26
N LEU A 62 -9.75 5.33 7.47
CA LEU A 62 -10.80 4.83 8.36
C LEU A 62 -12.01 4.47 7.52
N ILE A 63 -12.49 3.23 7.68
CA ILE A 63 -13.64 2.70 6.96
C ILE A 63 -14.61 2.09 7.96
N LYS A 64 -15.87 2.54 7.93
CA LYS A 64 -16.99 1.91 8.63
C LYS A 64 -17.86 1.17 7.62
N CYS A 65 -18.01 -0.13 7.79
CA CYS A 65 -18.82 -0.96 6.90
C CYS A 65 -20.31 -0.89 7.28
N LYS A 66 -21.20 -0.85 6.28
CA LYS A 66 -22.65 -0.90 6.52
C LYS A 66 -23.08 -2.20 7.19
N ASP A 67 -24.16 -2.14 7.97
CA ASP A 67 -24.78 -3.33 8.54
C ASP A 67 -25.51 -4.11 7.43
N LYS A 68 -25.50 -5.44 7.52
CA LYS A 68 -26.16 -6.35 6.54
C LYS A 68 -27.66 -6.12 6.44
N LYS A 69 -28.27 -5.45 7.43
CA LYS A 69 -29.72 -5.19 7.48
C LYS A 69 -30.17 -4.05 6.56
N ASP A 70 -29.27 -3.13 6.19
CA ASP A 70 -29.58 -1.98 5.33
C ASP A 70 -29.17 -2.20 3.86
N ALA A 71 -28.56 -3.35 3.55
CA ALA A 71 -28.22 -3.77 2.18
C ALA A 71 -29.47 -4.29 1.45
N HIS A 72 -30.45 -3.41 1.24
CA HIS A 72 -31.57 -3.70 0.36
C HIS A 72 -31.08 -3.78 -1.09
N THR A 73 -31.21 -4.97 -1.68
CA THR A 73 -31.12 -5.23 -3.14
C THR A 73 -29.71 -5.09 -3.75
N CYS A 74 -28.85 -6.08 -3.55
CA CYS A 74 -27.86 -6.45 -4.55
C CYS A 74 -27.74 -7.98 -4.63
N ASP A 75 -27.82 -8.43 -5.86
CA ASP A 75 -27.88 -9.81 -6.34
C ASP A 75 -26.79 -10.72 -5.75
N ASN A 76 -27.09 -12.02 -5.70
CA ASN A 76 -26.23 -13.11 -5.20
C ASN A 76 -24.91 -13.22 -5.98
N SER A 77 -24.01 -12.27 -5.80
CA SER A 77 -22.69 -12.28 -6.41
C SER A 77 -21.64 -11.84 -5.41
N LEU A 78 -20.95 -12.87 -4.89
CA LEU A 78 -19.73 -12.80 -4.10
C LEU A 78 -19.97 -12.38 -2.65
N GLU A 79 -20.17 -13.39 -1.79
CA GLU A 79 -19.70 -13.32 -0.42
C GLU A 79 -18.24 -12.83 -0.46
N GLU A 80 -17.99 -11.54 -0.21
CA GLU A 80 -16.65 -11.06 0.09
C GLU A 80 -16.31 -11.58 1.49
N PRO A 81 -15.45 -12.60 1.64
CA PRO A 81 -15.38 -13.37 2.89
C PRO A 81 -14.78 -12.60 4.08
N ASN A 82 -14.36 -11.35 3.88
CA ASN A 82 -13.39 -10.69 4.76
C ASN A 82 -13.90 -9.41 5.44
N LEU A 83 -15.06 -8.86 5.04
CA LEU A 83 -15.61 -7.64 5.62
C LEU A 83 -16.70 -8.00 6.63
N ILE A 84 -16.40 -7.78 7.91
CA ILE A 84 -17.33 -8.07 8.98
C ILE A 84 -18.28 -6.87 9.10
N PRO A 85 -19.60 -7.08 9.02
CA PRO A 85 -20.58 -6.00 9.11
C PRO A 85 -20.43 -5.22 10.41
N SER A 86 -20.71 -3.91 10.34
CA SER A 86 -20.69 -3.00 11.50
C SER A 86 -19.33 -2.89 12.20
N LYS A 87 -18.23 -3.25 11.53
CA LYS A 87 -16.86 -3.00 12.02
C LYS A 87 -16.26 -1.75 11.40
N ILE A 88 -15.41 -1.11 12.20
CA ILE A 88 -14.53 -0.02 11.79
C ILE A 88 -13.15 -0.61 11.56
N TYR A 89 -12.56 -0.30 10.41
CA TYR A 89 -11.20 -0.65 10.04
C TYR A 89 -10.40 0.64 9.95
N ILE A 90 -9.22 0.65 10.58
CA ILE A 90 -8.29 1.78 10.52
C ILE A 90 -6.96 1.24 10.03
N SER A 91 -6.35 1.90 9.05
CA SER A 91 -5.07 1.50 8.49
C SER A 91 -4.20 2.72 8.22
N LEU A 92 -2.90 2.59 8.49
CA LEU A 92 -1.90 3.61 8.23
C LEU A 92 -0.90 3.08 7.21
N TYR A 93 -0.62 3.86 6.18
CA TYR A 93 0.27 3.51 5.09
C TYR A 93 1.34 4.59 4.87
N LYS A 94 2.46 4.19 4.25
CA LYS A 94 3.54 5.09 3.81
C LYS A 94 3.76 5.07 2.31
N ASN A 95 4.16 6.22 1.77
CA ASN A 95 4.62 6.39 0.39
C ASN A 95 3.63 5.83 -0.64
N ILE A 96 2.35 6.18 -0.51
CA ILE A 96 1.28 5.75 -1.41
C ILE A 96 1.19 6.73 -2.59
N PRO A 97 1.33 6.27 -3.83
CA PRO A 97 1.13 7.11 -5.01
C PRO A 97 -0.32 7.63 -5.02
N LYS A 98 -0.54 8.90 -5.36
CA LYS A 98 -1.88 9.50 -5.33
C LYS A 98 -2.89 8.71 -6.17
N ASN A 99 -2.43 8.26 -7.33
CA ASN A 99 -3.24 7.52 -8.29
C ASN A 99 -3.46 6.05 -7.89
N ASP A 100 -2.83 5.59 -6.80
CA ASP A 100 -2.90 4.19 -6.32
C ASP A 100 -3.66 4.10 -4.99
N ILE A 101 -4.23 5.19 -4.47
CA ILE A 101 -5.01 5.20 -3.20
C ILE A 101 -6.15 4.18 -3.25
N GLU A 102 -6.71 3.99 -4.43
CA GLU A 102 -7.75 3.01 -4.69
C GLU A 102 -7.39 1.60 -4.23
N PHE A 103 -6.13 1.19 -4.30
CA PHE A 103 -5.73 -0.14 -3.84
C PHE A 103 -5.77 -0.33 -2.32
N LEU A 104 -5.87 0.76 -1.54
CA LEU A 104 -5.94 0.67 -0.08
C LEU A 104 -7.30 0.14 0.41
N PHE A 105 -8.32 0.18 -0.44
CA PHE A 105 -9.66 -0.24 -0.05
C PHE A 105 -9.78 -1.77 0.00
N PRO A 106 -10.53 -2.31 0.98
CA PRO A 106 -10.60 -3.76 1.19
C PRO A 106 -11.41 -4.49 0.10
N ASN A 107 -12.30 -3.80 -0.62
CA ASN A 107 -13.20 -4.39 -1.62
C ASN A 107 -12.75 -4.13 -3.08
N VAL A 108 -11.46 -3.87 -3.30
CA VAL A 108 -10.94 -3.53 -4.62
C VAL A 108 -10.94 -4.77 -5.51
N LYS A 109 -11.76 -4.72 -6.56
CA LYS A 109 -11.73 -5.74 -7.62
C LYS A 109 -10.67 -5.37 -8.64
N VAL A 110 -9.54 -6.05 -8.58
CA VAL A 110 -8.45 -5.86 -9.54
C VAL A 110 -8.74 -6.63 -10.83
N SER A 111 -8.82 -5.90 -11.93
CA SER A 111 -9.02 -6.48 -13.27
C SER A 111 -7.84 -6.16 -14.21
N MET A 112 -7.59 -7.05 -15.18
CA MET A 112 -6.56 -6.81 -16.18
C MET A 112 -6.95 -5.63 -17.08
N THR A 113 -5.98 -4.76 -17.36
CA THR A 113 -6.14 -3.68 -18.34
C THR A 113 -6.43 -4.24 -19.74
N LEU A 114 -7.08 -3.42 -20.59
CA LEU A 114 -7.37 -3.81 -21.98
C LEU A 114 -6.09 -4.15 -22.76
N LYS A 115 -5.01 -3.41 -22.54
CA LYS A 115 -3.69 -3.65 -23.12
C LYS A 115 -3.16 -5.03 -22.74
N ASP A 116 -3.21 -5.38 -21.46
CA ASP A 116 -2.77 -6.69 -20.97
C ASP A 116 -3.64 -7.84 -21.47
N ARG A 117 -4.95 -7.60 -21.59
CA ARG A 117 -5.89 -8.58 -22.15
C ARG A 117 -5.59 -8.82 -23.62
N LEU A 118 -5.35 -7.76 -24.40
CA LEU A 118 -5.04 -7.86 -25.83
C LEU A 118 -3.69 -8.55 -26.07
N MET A 119 -2.68 -8.26 -25.24
CA MET A 119 -1.38 -8.95 -25.28
C MET A 119 -1.50 -10.46 -25.01
N LEU A 120 -2.53 -10.92 -24.29
CA LEU A 120 -2.80 -12.34 -24.09
C LEU A 120 -3.65 -12.96 -25.21
N VAL A 121 -4.65 -12.23 -25.71
CA VAL A 121 -5.63 -12.73 -26.67
C VAL A 121 -5.04 -12.80 -28.08
N VAL A 122 -4.28 -11.79 -28.51
CA VAL A 122 -3.73 -11.75 -29.89
C VAL A 122 -2.81 -12.93 -30.19
N PRO A 123 -1.83 -13.28 -29.33
CA PRO A 123 -0.99 -14.47 -29.58
C PRO A 123 -1.78 -15.77 -29.49
N ALA A 124 -2.83 -15.84 -28.66
CA ALA A 124 -3.65 -17.03 -28.51
C ALA A 124 -4.47 -17.30 -29.77
N ILE A 125 -5.10 -16.27 -30.34
CA ILE A 125 -5.79 -16.35 -31.63
C ILE A 125 -4.78 -16.70 -32.73
N GLY A 126 -3.62 -16.04 -32.75
CA GLY A 126 -2.56 -16.33 -33.71
C GLY A 126 -2.07 -17.78 -33.66
N ALA A 127 -2.01 -18.40 -32.47
CA ALA A 127 -1.67 -19.82 -32.32
C ALA A 127 -2.85 -20.76 -32.65
N ALA A 128 -4.09 -20.35 -32.37
CA ALA A 128 -5.28 -21.15 -32.59
C ALA A 128 -5.66 -21.29 -34.07
N VAL A 129 -5.47 -20.24 -34.88
CA VAL A 129 -5.81 -20.24 -36.33
C VAL A 129 -5.11 -21.38 -37.11
N PRO A 130 -3.78 -21.56 -37.07
CA PRO A 130 -3.12 -22.64 -37.80
C PRO A 130 -3.48 -24.02 -37.23
N ILE A 131 -3.71 -24.13 -35.92
CA ILE A 131 -4.17 -25.36 -35.27
C ILE A 131 -5.56 -25.72 -35.81
N ALA A 132 -6.52 -24.79 -35.77
CA ALA A 132 -7.88 -25.01 -36.28
C ALA A 132 -7.89 -25.37 -37.77
N TRP A 133 -7.07 -24.70 -38.59
CA TRP A 133 -6.94 -24.99 -40.02
C TRP A 133 -6.43 -26.41 -40.28
N ARG A 134 -5.49 -26.90 -39.46
CA ARG A 134 -4.94 -28.26 -39.57
C ARG A 134 -5.92 -29.33 -39.08
N ILE A 135 -6.74 -29.00 -38.09
CA ILE A 135 -7.66 -29.91 -37.41
C ILE A 135 -8.99 -30.10 -38.16
N LEU A 136 -9.46 -29.07 -38.86
CA LEU A 136 -10.74 -29.07 -39.56
C LEU A 136 -10.97 -30.28 -40.49
N PRO A 137 -10.05 -30.67 -41.39
CA PRO A 137 -10.24 -31.86 -42.23
C PRO A 137 -10.29 -33.16 -41.41
N GLN A 138 -9.54 -33.25 -40.31
CA GLN A 138 -9.53 -34.44 -39.44
C GLN A 138 -10.84 -34.58 -38.66
N LEU A 139 -11.43 -33.46 -38.19
CA LEU A 139 -12.75 -33.47 -37.57
C LEU A 139 -13.85 -33.84 -38.55
N LEU A 140 -13.82 -33.32 -39.78
CA LEU A 140 -14.79 -33.68 -40.82
C LEU A 140 -14.73 -35.18 -41.16
N LEU A 141 -13.53 -35.77 -41.18
CA LEU A 141 -13.37 -37.21 -41.36
C LEU A 141 -13.95 -38.00 -40.18
N ILE A 142 -13.69 -37.58 -38.93
CA ILE A 142 -14.25 -38.24 -37.73
C ILE A 142 -15.78 -38.17 -37.73
N ILE A 143 -16.35 -37.00 -38.01
CA ILE A 143 -17.80 -36.81 -38.10
C ILE A 143 -18.38 -37.68 -39.22
N GLY A 144 -17.72 -37.75 -40.38
CA GLY A 144 -18.11 -38.61 -41.49
C GLY A 144 -18.15 -40.09 -41.12
N VAL A 145 -17.15 -40.59 -40.39
CA VAL A 145 -17.09 -41.99 -39.91
C VAL A 145 -18.18 -42.28 -38.88
N ILE A 146 -18.46 -41.35 -37.95
CA ILE A 146 -19.53 -41.51 -36.95
C ILE A 146 -20.90 -41.54 -37.64
N VAL A 147 -21.17 -40.62 -38.57
CA VAL A 147 -22.43 -40.59 -39.33
C VAL A 147 -22.59 -41.84 -40.19
N PHE A 148 -21.51 -42.30 -40.85
CA PHE A 148 -21.51 -43.55 -41.61
C PHE A 148 -21.93 -44.75 -40.74
N LEU A 149 -21.41 -44.82 -39.51
CA LEU A 149 -21.63 -45.95 -38.59
C LEU A 149 -23.00 -45.90 -37.88
N VAL A 150 -23.55 -44.71 -37.60
CA VAL A 150 -24.81 -44.54 -36.86
C VAL A 150 -26.02 -44.42 -37.79
N LEU A 151 -25.90 -43.70 -38.91
CA LEU A 151 -27.02 -43.36 -39.82
C LEU A 151 -26.96 -44.11 -41.15
N GLY A 152 -25.85 -44.78 -41.45
CA GLY A 152 -25.66 -45.55 -42.67
C GLY A 152 -25.16 -44.72 -43.87
N PRO A 153 -24.74 -45.39 -44.96
CA PRO A 153 -24.00 -44.77 -46.07
C PRO A 153 -24.81 -43.70 -46.83
N SER A 154 -26.14 -43.83 -46.88
CA SER A 154 -27.03 -42.95 -47.62
C SER A 154 -27.08 -41.50 -47.09
N TYR A 155 -26.66 -41.27 -45.83
CA TYR A 155 -26.63 -39.94 -45.21
C TYR A 155 -25.28 -39.23 -45.38
N VAL A 156 -24.20 -39.99 -45.57
CA VAL A 156 -22.85 -39.43 -45.82
C VAL A 156 -22.80 -38.71 -47.17
N GLU A 157 -23.42 -39.32 -48.19
CA GLU A 157 -23.48 -38.77 -49.55
C GLU A 157 -24.37 -37.53 -49.65
N LYS A 158 -25.48 -37.48 -48.91
CA LYS A 158 -26.35 -36.30 -48.82
C LYS A 158 -25.69 -35.10 -48.14
N LEU A 159 -24.74 -35.34 -47.22
CA LEU A 159 -24.05 -34.29 -46.47
C LEU A 159 -22.72 -33.85 -47.11
N ASN A 160 -22.37 -34.36 -48.31
CA ASN A 160 -21.08 -34.12 -48.98
C ASN A 160 -19.84 -34.47 -48.11
N LEU A 161 -19.97 -35.41 -47.18
CA LEU A 161 -18.86 -35.84 -46.33
C LEU A 161 -18.03 -36.90 -47.07
N ARG A 162 -16.72 -36.70 -47.18
CA ARG A 162 -15.79 -37.65 -47.82
C ARG A 162 -15.42 -38.75 -46.83
N ALA A 163 -16.19 -39.84 -46.77
CA ALA A 163 -15.80 -41.05 -46.03
C ALA A 163 -15.68 -42.23 -47.01
N ASN A 164 -14.47 -42.77 -47.19
CA ASN A 164 -14.20 -43.90 -48.08
C ASN A 164 -14.32 -45.23 -47.29
N PRO A 165 -14.66 -46.38 -47.91
CA PRO A 165 -14.78 -47.67 -47.20
C PRO A 165 -13.47 -48.14 -46.55
N GLU A 166 -12.31 -47.70 -47.05
CA GLU A 166 -11.00 -48.03 -46.48
C GLU A 166 -10.70 -47.27 -45.18
N ASP A 167 -11.27 -46.07 -45.00
CA ASP A 167 -11.08 -45.26 -43.80
C ASP A 167 -11.75 -45.92 -42.58
N VAL A 168 -12.92 -46.52 -42.80
CA VAL A 168 -13.65 -47.28 -41.76
C VAL A 168 -12.88 -48.54 -41.34
N ARG A 169 -12.14 -49.18 -42.27
CA ARG A 169 -11.30 -50.36 -41.97
C ARG A 169 -10.09 -50.00 -41.10
N ASN A 170 -9.60 -48.76 -41.18
CA ASN A 170 -8.50 -48.22 -40.35
C ASN A 170 -9.00 -47.54 -39.06
N MET A 171 -10.11 -48.03 -38.47
CA MET A 171 -10.76 -47.46 -37.29
C MET A 171 -9.78 -47.17 -36.14
N THR A 172 -8.83 -48.08 -35.86
CA THR A 172 -7.83 -47.92 -34.79
C THR A 172 -6.92 -46.71 -35.03
N GLY A 173 -6.51 -46.45 -36.27
CA GLY A 173 -5.68 -45.31 -36.64
C GLY A 173 -6.43 -43.99 -36.53
N ILE A 174 -7.70 -43.97 -36.92
CA ILE A 174 -8.58 -42.79 -36.80
C ILE A 174 -8.87 -42.48 -35.32
N LEU A 175 -9.12 -43.51 -34.51
CA LEU A 175 -9.31 -43.37 -33.06
C LEU A 175 -8.05 -42.85 -32.37
N LEU A 176 -6.86 -43.36 -32.71
CA LEU A 176 -5.59 -42.83 -32.19
C LEU A 176 -5.37 -41.37 -32.61
N ALA A 177 -5.60 -41.04 -33.88
CA ALA A 177 -5.46 -39.68 -34.39
C ALA A 177 -6.44 -38.72 -33.70
N SER A 178 -7.71 -39.11 -33.55
CA SER A 178 -8.73 -38.32 -32.85
C SER A 178 -8.41 -38.13 -31.35
N SER A 179 -7.84 -39.14 -30.70
CA SER A 179 -7.41 -39.04 -29.31
C SER A 179 -6.26 -38.05 -29.17
N SER A 180 -5.27 -38.11 -30.07
CA SER A 180 -4.15 -37.16 -30.09
C SER A 180 -4.60 -35.72 -30.33
N LEU A 181 -5.63 -35.55 -31.16
CA LEU A 181 -6.26 -34.27 -31.48
C LEU A 181 -6.92 -33.65 -30.25
N LEU A 182 -7.74 -34.45 -29.54
CA LEU A 182 -8.43 -34.03 -28.34
C LEU A 182 -7.45 -33.68 -27.22
N ILE A 183 -6.40 -34.48 -27.04
CA ILE A 183 -5.34 -34.20 -26.07
C ILE A 183 -4.61 -32.90 -26.43
N SER A 184 -4.30 -32.66 -27.71
CA SER A 184 -3.63 -31.44 -28.17
C SER A 184 -4.50 -30.20 -27.96
N LEU A 185 -5.78 -30.26 -28.32
CA LEU A 185 -6.75 -29.17 -28.12
C LEU A 185 -6.99 -28.89 -26.64
N GLY A 186 -7.23 -29.94 -25.84
CA GLY A 186 -7.39 -29.83 -24.40
C GLY A 186 -6.16 -29.22 -23.73
N GLY A 187 -4.97 -29.69 -24.10
CA GLY A 187 -3.71 -29.13 -23.62
C GLY A 187 -3.48 -27.68 -24.03
N PHE A 188 -3.87 -27.28 -25.24
CA PHE A 188 -3.82 -25.89 -25.68
C PHE A 188 -4.78 -24.98 -24.90
N CYS A 189 -6.04 -25.39 -24.76
CA CYS A 189 -7.04 -24.68 -23.97
C CYS A 189 -6.60 -24.53 -22.50
N PHE A 190 -6.13 -25.62 -21.90
CA PHE A 190 -5.59 -25.62 -20.54
C PHE A 190 -4.40 -24.67 -20.42
N LYS A 191 -3.41 -24.75 -21.31
CA LYS A 191 -2.24 -23.87 -21.31
C LYS A 191 -2.62 -22.40 -21.41
N GLN A 192 -3.59 -22.06 -22.27
CA GLN A 192 -4.05 -20.68 -22.42
C GLN A 192 -4.79 -20.17 -21.18
N TYR A 193 -5.67 -21.00 -20.62
CA TYR A 193 -6.36 -20.71 -19.37
C TYR A 193 -5.38 -20.54 -18.19
N SER A 194 -4.42 -21.45 -18.04
CA SER A 194 -3.38 -21.38 -17.01
C SER A 194 -2.56 -20.11 -17.15
N LYS A 195 -2.14 -19.71 -18.36
CA LYS A 195 -1.42 -18.45 -18.57
C LYS A 195 -2.22 -17.23 -18.10
N TYR A 196 -3.51 -17.18 -18.42
CA TYR A 196 -4.39 -16.11 -17.97
C TYR A 196 -4.48 -16.08 -16.43
N LYS A 197 -4.77 -17.24 -15.81
CA LYS A 197 -4.88 -17.36 -14.35
C LYS A 197 -3.58 -17.05 -13.62
N THR A 198 -2.45 -17.56 -14.08
CA THR A 198 -1.13 -17.24 -13.52
C THR A 198 -0.84 -15.75 -13.59
N LYS A 199 -1.17 -15.09 -14.72
CA LYS A 199 -0.98 -13.64 -14.84
C LYS A 199 -1.91 -12.88 -13.87
N GLN A 200 -3.16 -13.30 -13.71
CA GLN A 200 -4.10 -12.73 -12.73
C GLN A 200 -3.57 -12.85 -11.29
N ILE A 201 -3.13 -14.05 -10.89
CA ILE A 201 -2.56 -14.31 -9.56
C ILE A 201 -1.31 -13.47 -9.33
N LYS A 202 -0.43 -13.37 -10.34
CA LYS A 202 0.79 -12.56 -10.24
C LYS A 202 0.47 -11.07 -10.02
N PHE A 203 -0.57 -10.56 -10.66
CA PHE A 203 -1.02 -9.18 -10.45
C PHE A 203 -1.57 -8.95 -9.05
N GLN A 204 -2.47 -9.83 -8.59
CA GLN A 204 -3.00 -9.75 -7.22
C GLN A 204 -1.86 -9.80 -6.20
N LYS A 205 -0.90 -10.71 -6.38
CA LYS A 205 0.29 -10.78 -5.55
C LYS A 205 1.08 -9.46 -5.54
N GLN A 206 1.32 -8.85 -6.69
CA GLN A 206 2.06 -7.58 -6.75
C GLN A 206 1.36 -6.45 -5.98
N VAL A 207 0.04 -6.36 -6.09
CA VAL A 207 -0.76 -5.38 -5.33
C VAL A 207 -0.66 -5.68 -3.84
N THR A 208 -0.90 -6.93 -3.43
CA THR A 208 -0.83 -7.35 -2.02
C THR A 208 0.55 -7.13 -1.42
N ASP A 209 1.62 -7.56 -2.09
CA ASP A 209 3.00 -7.36 -1.63
C ASP A 209 3.29 -5.85 -1.48
N THR A 210 2.89 -5.04 -2.46
CA THR A 210 3.10 -3.58 -2.42
C THR A 210 2.36 -2.94 -1.25
N LEU A 211 1.09 -3.27 -1.06
CA LEU A 211 0.29 -2.75 0.05
C LEU A 211 0.83 -3.23 1.40
N PHE A 212 1.27 -4.48 1.49
CA PHE A 212 1.86 -5.05 2.69
C PHE A 212 3.13 -4.29 3.11
N PHE A 213 4.07 -4.07 2.19
CA PHE A 213 5.31 -3.33 2.52
C PHE A 213 5.09 -1.83 2.77
N LYS A 214 3.98 -1.29 2.28
CA LYS A 214 3.60 0.10 2.52
C LYS A 214 2.67 0.27 3.73
N ASN A 215 2.12 -0.81 4.29
CA ASN A 215 1.33 -0.76 5.51
C ASN A 215 2.26 -0.56 6.71
N ILE A 216 1.95 0.44 7.53
CA ILE A 216 2.67 0.73 8.77
C ILE A 216 1.98 0.02 9.93
N ALA A 217 0.66 0.22 10.05
CA ALA A 217 -0.12 -0.30 11.16
C ALA A 217 -1.60 -0.49 10.77
N ASN A 218 -2.31 -1.32 11.55
CA ASN A 218 -3.74 -1.53 11.43
C ASN A 218 -4.43 -1.50 12.81
N ASN A 219 -5.68 -1.05 12.82
CA ASN A 219 -6.57 -0.95 13.98
C ASN A 219 -5.89 -0.21 15.15
N SER A 220 -5.84 -0.82 16.34
CA SER A 220 -5.21 -0.23 17.53
C SER A 220 -3.75 0.18 17.32
N GLY A 221 -3.03 -0.55 16.47
CA GLY A 221 -1.64 -0.24 16.15
C GLY A 221 -1.49 1.12 15.47
N VAL A 222 -2.51 1.62 14.76
CA VAL A 222 -2.47 2.97 14.16
C VAL A 222 -2.39 4.04 15.25
N PHE A 223 -3.19 3.90 16.31
CA PHE A 223 -3.14 4.85 17.43
C PHE A 223 -1.82 4.78 18.17
N GLN A 224 -1.29 3.57 18.42
CA GLN A 224 0.02 3.40 19.05
C GLN A 224 1.11 4.10 18.23
N THR A 225 1.19 3.82 16.92
CA THR A 225 2.17 4.49 16.05
C THR A 225 2.00 6.00 16.02
N LEU A 226 0.78 6.53 16.01
CA LEU A 226 0.56 7.97 16.00
C LEU A 226 0.95 8.63 17.33
N ILE A 227 0.74 7.94 18.46
CA ILE A 227 1.17 8.41 19.78
C ILE A 227 2.69 8.38 19.85
N ASP A 228 3.32 7.26 19.49
CA ASP A 228 4.78 7.11 19.49
C ASP A 228 5.44 8.17 18.58
N ASP A 229 4.90 8.38 17.36
CA ASP A 229 5.38 9.41 16.44
C ASP A 229 5.25 10.83 17.08
N ALA A 230 4.17 11.11 17.81
CA ALA A 230 3.97 12.41 18.46
C ALA A 230 4.93 12.61 19.65
N GLU A 231 5.13 11.59 20.49
CA GLU A 231 6.09 11.63 21.60
C GLU A 231 7.53 11.84 21.10
N GLU A 232 7.89 11.22 19.96
CA GLU A 232 9.21 11.41 19.35
C GLU A 232 9.41 12.84 18.83
N GLU A 233 8.37 13.45 18.24
CA GLU A 233 8.43 14.85 17.80
C GLU A 233 8.57 15.81 18.99
N GLU A 234 7.81 15.62 20.08
CA GLU A 234 7.97 16.43 21.31
C GLU A 234 9.41 16.36 21.85
N CYS A 235 10.05 15.18 21.80
CA CYS A 235 11.45 15.03 22.21
C CYS A 235 12.41 15.83 21.31
N LYS A 236 12.19 15.83 19.98
CA LYS A 236 13.02 16.60 19.03
C LYS A 236 12.91 18.10 19.29
N GLU A 237 11.71 18.60 19.54
CA GLU A 237 11.48 20.01 19.86
C GLU A 237 12.22 20.43 21.14
N ILE A 238 12.14 19.63 22.21
CA ILE A 238 12.89 19.85 23.46
C ILE A 238 14.40 19.92 23.19
N ILE A 239 14.94 19.01 22.38
CA ILE A 239 16.36 18.98 22.03
C ILE A 239 16.76 20.22 21.23
N LEU A 240 15.94 20.66 20.27
CA LEU A 240 16.19 21.87 19.48
C LEU A 240 16.25 23.11 20.36
N VAL A 241 15.27 23.28 21.26
CA VAL A 241 15.23 24.37 22.23
C VAL A 241 16.47 24.36 23.12
N TYR A 242 16.82 23.20 23.68
CA TYR A 242 18.00 23.07 24.52
C TYR A 242 19.30 23.38 23.76
N TYR A 243 19.45 22.89 22.53
CA TYR A 243 20.60 23.14 21.67
C TYR A 243 20.78 24.63 21.37
N HIS A 244 19.70 25.33 21.00
CA HIS A 244 19.77 26.74 20.68
C HIS A 244 20.01 27.60 21.92
N LEU A 245 19.52 27.20 23.10
CA LEU A 245 19.86 27.87 24.36
C LEU A 245 21.32 27.67 24.75
N LEU A 246 21.87 26.47 24.53
CA LEU A 246 23.26 26.15 24.86
C LEU A 246 24.28 26.83 23.95
N THR A 247 23.95 26.99 22.68
CA THR A 247 24.86 27.56 21.66
C THR A 247 24.71 29.07 21.49
N SER A 248 23.66 29.68 22.05
CA SER A 248 23.46 31.13 21.97
C SER A 248 24.31 31.86 22.99
N ASN A 249 25.10 32.83 22.51
CA ASN A 249 25.88 33.72 23.38
C ASN A 249 25.04 34.83 24.04
N THR A 250 23.74 34.87 23.76
CA THR A 250 22.79 35.88 24.23
C THR A 250 21.64 35.21 24.95
N SER A 251 21.13 35.82 26.02
CA SER A 251 19.87 35.40 26.64
C SER A 251 18.72 35.65 25.67
N LEU A 252 17.91 34.63 25.44
CA LEU A 252 16.78 34.67 24.49
C LEU A 252 15.47 34.62 25.26
N THR A 253 14.51 35.44 24.83
CA THR A 253 13.10 35.29 25.21
C THR A 253 12.48 34.11 24.45
N PRO A 254 11.35 33.54 24.92
CA PRO A 254 10.63 32.49 24.19
C PRO A 254 10.39 32.85 22.72
N GLU A 255 9.92 34.06 22.45
CA GLU A 255 9.60 34.52 21.09
C GLU A 255 10.86 34.62 20.20
N GLN A 256 11.97 35.11 20.75
CA GLN A 256 13.23 35.17 20.01
C GLN A 256 13.83 33.79 19.75
N LEU A 257 13.57 32.83 20.64
CA LEU A 257 14.03 31.46 20.48
C LEU A 257 13.21 30.73 19.42
N ASP A 258 11.91 30.98 19.43
CA ASP A 258 10.94 30.51 18.43
C ASP A 258 11.34 30.95 17.01
N ASP A 259 11.42 32.27 16.77
CA ASP A 259 11.86 32.88 15.50
C ASP A 259 13.21 32.29 15.02
N LYS A 260 14.13 32.04 15.96
CA LYS A 260 15.46 31.51 15.66
C LYS A 260 15.41 30.06 15.21
N ILE A 261 14.58 29.23 15.83
CA ILE A 261 14.40 27.82 15.47
C ILE A 261 13.73 27.73 14.11
N GLU A 262 12.67 28.50 13.88
CA GLU A 262 11.97 28.54 12.58
C GLU A 262 12.90 28.97 11.45
N ALA A 263 13.67 30.04 11.65
CA ALA A 263 14.66 30.49 10.67
C ALA A 263 15.75 29.44 10.42
N TRP A 264 16.18 28.72 11.46
CA TRP A 264 17.15 27.65 11.33
C TRP A 264 16.59 26.46 10.53
N MET A 265 15.32 26.10 10.76
CA MET A 265 14.63 25.02 10.02
C MET A 265 14.46 25.35 8.54
N GLU A 266 14.06 26.58 8.22
CA GLU A 266 13.93 27.03 6.83
C GLU A 266 15.30 27.05 6.12
N GLN A 267 16.35 27.55 6.78
CA GLN A 267 17.69 27.67 6.18
C GLN A 267 18.40 26.33 5.96
N ASN A 268 18.26 25.38 6.90
CA ASN A 268 19.01 24.12 6.84
C ASN A 268 18.23 22.98 6.19
N PHE A 269 16.89 23.03 6.23
CA PHE A 269 16.03 21.93 5.77
C PHE A 269 14.97 22.37 4.75
N ASP A 270 14.95 23.63 4.31
CA ASP A 270 13.95 24.17 3.37
C ASP A 270 12.50 23.89 3.85
N THR A 271 12.32 23.89 5.18
CA THR A 271 11.06 23.53 5.83
C THR A 271 10.58 24.70 6.67
N LYS A 272 9.46 25.30 6.25
CA LYS A 272 8.77 26.33 7.03
C LYS A 272 7.84 25.67 8.04
N ILE A 273 8.04 25.97 9.31
CA ILE A 273 7.23 25.48 10.43
C ILE A 273 6.73 26.64 11.27
N ASP A 274 5.68 26.39 12.03
CA ASP A 274 5.19 27.23 13.15
C ASP A 274 5.56 26.44 14.41
N PHE A 275 6.59 26.87 15.13
CA PHE A 275 7.19 26.06 16.20
C PHE A 275 6.44 26.24 17.53
N GLU A 276 6.09 25.14 18.22
CA GLU A 276 5.37 25.23 19.49
C GLU A 276 6.33 25.40 20.67
N ILE A 277 6.87 26.62 20.82
CA ILE A 277 7.88 26.91 21.84
C ILE A 277 7.40 26.68 23.28
N ASN A 278 6.13 26.96 23.57
CA ASN A 278 5.63 26.92 24.94
C ASN A 278 5.57 25.50 25.50
N GLY A 279 5.18 24.53 24.65
CA GLY A 279 5.18 23.12 24.99
C GLY A 279 6.57 22.63 25.39
N SER A 280 7.56 22.89 24.53
CA SER A 280 8.94 22.44 24.77
C SER A 280 9.57 23.12 26.00
N LEU A 281 9.35 24.42 26.19
CA LEU A 281 9.83 25.15 27.38
C LEU A 281 9.17 24.62 28.66
N ASN A 282 7.86 24.39 28.66
CA ASN A 282 7.16 23.81 29.80
C ASN A 282 7.73 22.41 30.13
N ASN A 283 7.99 21.58 29.13
CA ASN A 283 8.60 20.27 29.32
C ASN A 283 10.01 20.39 29.96
N LEU A 284 10.86 21.31 29.48
CA LEU A 284 12.17 21.58 30.08
C LEU A 284 12.09 22.09 31.52
N THR A 285 11.07 22.87 31.87
CA THR A 285 10.86 23.32 33.27
C THR A 285 10.35 22.22 34.20
N LYS A 286 9.68 21.20 33.66
CA LYS A 286 9.19 20.03 34.41
C LYS A 286 10.29 19.01 34.66
N ILE A 287 11.29 18.93 33.78
CA ILE A 287 12.49 18.11 34.00
C ILE A 287 13.26 18.72 35.17
N LYS A 288 13.10 18.10 36.34
CA LYS A 288 13.69 18.52 37.61
C LYS A 288 14.45 17.38 38.24
N GLY A 289 15.54 17.70 38.91
CA GLY A 289 16.32 16.72 39.66
C GLY A 289 17.22 17.41 40.67
N LYS A 290 17.91 16.59 41.45
CA LYS A 290 18.86 17.07 42.45
C LYS A 290 20.27 17.04 41.88
N ILE A 291 21.07 18.04 42.24
CA ILE A 291 22.51 18.05 41.99
C ILE A 291 23.20 17.91 43.33
N VAL A 292 23.59 16.68 43.66
CA VAL A 292 24.27 16.36 44.91
C VAL A 292 25.77 16.55 44.70
N ARG A 293 26.38 17.49 45.42
CA ARG A 293 27.84 17.68 45.41
C ARG A 293 28.49 16.91 46.56
N ASP A 294 29.78 16.61 46.42
CA ASP A 294 30.53 15.85 47.43
C ASP A 294 30.42 16.48 48.82
N GLY A 295 29.78 15.76 49.75
CA GLY A 295 29.57 16.19 51.14
C GLY A 295 28.19 16.79 51.44
N GLU A 296 27.29 16.88 50.46
CA GLU A 296 25.89 17.27 50.65
C GLU A 296 25.02 16.03 50.90
N ASP A 297 24.05 16.16 51.82
CA ASP A 297 23.04 15.13 52.05
C ASP A 297 21.95 15.22 50.97
N GLU A 298 21.67 14.10 50.30
CA GLU A 298 20.71 14.03 49.20
C GLU A 298 19.29 14.43 49.64
N ASP A 299 18.95 14.22 50.92
CA ASP A 299 17.66 14.60 51.49
C ASP A 299 17.51 16.11 51.74
N GLU A 300 18.61 16.86 51.83
CA GLU A 300 18.59 18.32 52.04
C GLU A 300 18.64 19.13 50.74
N VAL A 301 19.05 18.50 49.62
CA VAL A 301 19.15 19.17 48.32
C VAL A 301 17.76 19.29 47.67
N SER A 302 17.37 20.54 47.36
CA SER A 302 16.12 20.82 46.63
C SER A 302 16.25 20.48 45.15
N GLU A 303 15.14 20.03 44.56
CA GLU A 303 15.07 19.83 43.11
C GLU A 303 15.17 21.15 42.36
N ILE A 304 16.00 21.17 41.33
CA ILE A 304 16.13 22.31 40.42
C ILE A 304 15.68 21.91 39.01
N PRO A 305 15.04 22.81 38.25
CA PRO A 305 14.66 22.53 36.86
C PRO A 305 15.83 22.69 35.91
N LEU A 306 15.77 22.00 34.77
CA LEU A 306 16.75 22.12 33.69
C LEU A 306 16.73 23.52 33.04
N LEU A 307 15.54 24.16 33.02
CA LEU A 307 15.31 25.50 32.49
C LEU A 307 14.65 26.41 33.54
N THR A 308 15.16 27.63 33.64
CA THR A 308 14.63 28.71 34.46
C THR A 308 14.47 29.99 33.63
N TYR A 309 13.76 30.97 34.18
CA TYR A 309 13.62 32.29 33.57
C TYR A 309 14.35 33.32 34.41
N ASN A 310 15.07 34.23 33.76
CA ASN A 310 15.65 35.37 34.46
C ASN A 310 14.59 36.45 34.76
N GLN A 311 15.00 37.52 35.46
CA GLN A 311 14.11 38.63 35.82
C GLN A 311 13.51 39.37 34.59
N ASN A 312 14.11 39.21 33.41
CA ASN A 312 13.67 39.82 32.16
C ASN A 312 12.82 38.87 31.31
N GLY A 313 12.49 37.68 31.82
CA GLY A 313 11.73 36.66 31.08
C GLY A 313 12.55 35.87 30.05
N CYS A 314 13.88 36.00 30.03
CA CYS A 314 14.72 35.20 29.14
C CYS A 314 14.99 33.81 29.72
N CYS A 315 15.00 32.82 28.84
CA CYS A 315 15.28 31.42 29.14
C CYS A 315 16.76 31.24 29.54
N GLN A 316 16.99 30.53 30.65
CA GLN A 316 18.31 30.15 31.16
C GLN A 316 18.34 28.66 31.44
N ILE A 317 19.29 27.96 30.82
CA ILE A 317 19.54 26.55 31.08
C ILE A 317 20.66 26.37 32.09
N LEU A 318 20.66 25.23 32.78
CA LEU A 318 21.78 24.85 33.64
C LEU A 318 23.08 24.68 32.84
N PRO A 319 24.24 24.98 33.43
CA PRO A 319 25.54 24.66 32.84
C PRO A 319 25.62 23.18 32.48
N LEU A 320 26.31 22.84 31.38
CA LEU A 320 26.30 21.48 30.84
C LEU A 320 26.76 20.38 31.84
N ASN A 321 27.68 20.71 32.75
CA ASN A 321 28.13 19.76 33.78
C ASN A 321 27.02 19.47 34.80
N ASP A 322 26.34 20.52 35.25
CA ASP A 322 25.24 20.45 36.22
C ASP A 322 24.02 19.77 35.58
N ALA A 323 23.70 20.10 34.32
CA ALA A 323 22.65 19.45 33.55
C ALA A 323 22.88 17.95 33.40
N LYS A 324 24.12 17.50 33.17
CA LYS A 324 24.45 16.07 33.09
C LYS A 324 24.22 15.35 34.41
N GLN A 325 24.64 15.94 35.53
CA GLN A 325 24.41 15.36 36.86
C GLN A 325 22.93 15.25 37.17
N LEU A 326 22.14 16.27 36.80
CA LEU A 326 20.70 16.27 36.97
C LEU A 326 20.02 15.15 36.14
N ILE A 327 20.40 14.99 34.87
CA ILE A 327 19.84 13.93 34.01
C ILE A 327 20.24 12.54 34.53
N ASP A 328 21.47 12.37 35.02
CA ASP A 328 21.92 11.13 35.64
C ASP A 328 21.09 10.79 36.90
N TYR A 329 20.81 11.80 37.73
CA TYR A 329 19.92 11.66 38.89
C TYR A 329 18.51 11.20 38.48
N ILE A 330 17.91 11.83 37.47
CA ILE A 330 16.58 11.44 36.97
C ILE A 330 16.62 10.00 36.45
N TRP A 331 17.66 9.64 35.69
CA TRP A 331 17.82 8.30 35.13
C TRP A 331 17.94 7.23 36.22
N ASN A 332 18.76 7.49 37.25
CA ASN A 332 18.92 6.59 38.39
C ASN A 332 17.61 6.42 39.19
N ASN A 333 16.72 7.41 39.14
CA ASN A 333 15.43 7.40 39.82
C ASN A 333 14.23 7.13 38.90
N ALA A 334 14.45 6.76 37.63
CA ALA A 334 13.38 6.66 36.64
C ALA A 334 12.27 5.66 37.04
N PHE A 335 12.62 4.60 37.79
CA PHE A 335 11.67 3.58 38.27
C PHE A 335 10.96 3.96 39.58
N ASN A 336 11.42 4.99 40.29
CA ASN A 336 10.75 5.48 41.50
C ASN A 336 9.53 6.36 41.17
N TYR A 337 9.40 6.78 39.90
CA TYR A 337 8.33 7.63 39.38
C TYR A 337 7.34 6.89 38.45
N ALA A 338 7.40 5.56 38.38
CA ALA A 338 6.53 4.72 37.54
C ALA A 338 5.25 4.24 38.24
#